data_AF-A0A2C6DT61-F1
#
_entry.id   AF-A0A2C6DT61-F1
#
_cell.length_a   1.000
_cell.length_b   1.000
_cell.length_c   1.000
_cell.angle_alpha   90.00
_cell.angle_beta   90.00
_cell.angle_gamma   90.00
#
_symmetry.space_group_name_H-M   'P 1'
#
loop_
_entity.id
_entity.type
_entity.pdbx_description
1 polymer ?
#
loop_
_entity_poly.entity_id
_entity_poly.type
_entity_poly.pdbx_seq_one_letter_code
_entity_poly.pdbx_strand_id
1 'polypeptide(L)'
;MKKHSHSIFKLKSDTWLALSQPAAVEIYAPEGTGYFKAKKENNRRITALEDVSKLIVLSKINSGNFDRESLYDDYGLLAQELKSCRYNSECKNGACAQYIDTYHCQMMAQYISLLLPGKPKDYQVITLCFSQEVYSDRWLQDSKYKVSACIGEREQLLRNVLIHNKLPMPFGGVWSMEYHTFKQPLDNYWQLKLRVISSKDKLILPKLREYMRRTKNDVIRECFSCQAVEKKTFSDFMSLVTYALDPTWREVPCSINEDLKIIKGIPRQLSVHSLPNALLAQEYLGPNVITFSGDISGLLTSRGQA
;
A
#
# COMPACT_ATOMS: atom_id res chain seq x y z
N MET A 1 66.77 -22.49 -3.18
CA MET A 1 65.48 -22.59 -3.90
C MET A 1 64.45 -21.70 -3.20
N LYS A 2 63.85 -20.80 -4.00
CA LYS A 2 62.64 -19.96 -3.82
C LYS A 2 62.33 -19.33 -2.46
N LYS A 3 62.62 -18.01 -2.40
CA LYS A 3 61.95 -16.99 -1.58
C LYS A 3 60.49 -16.84 -2.01
N HIS A 4 59.55 -16.70 -1.08
CA HIS A 4 58.26 -16.06 -1.33
C HIS A 4 57.99 -14.97 -0.29
N SER A 5 58.10 -13.73 -0.80
CA SER A 5 57.75 -12.46 -0.20
C SER A 5 56.25 -12.36 0.07
N HIS A 6 55.87 -12.02 1.30
CA HIS A 6 54.54 -11.50 1.60
C HIS A 6 54.56 -9.98 1.41
N SER A 7 53.83 -9.52 0.39
CA SER A 7 53.57 -8.13 0.08
C SER A 7 52.58 -7.56 1.10
N ILE A 8 53.05 -6.62 1.92
CA ILE A 8 52.22 -5.74 2.74
C ILE A 8 51.83 -4.56 1.85
N PHE A 9 50.58 -4.52 1.40
CA PHE A 9 50.04 -3.34 0.72
C PHE A 9 49.74 -2.25 1.76
N LYS A 10 50.58 -1.22 1.76
CA LYS A 10 50.32 0.08 2.37
C LYS A 10 49.13 0.74 1.65
N LEU A 11 47.99 0.86 2.32
CA LEU A 11 46.94 1.79 1.91
C LEU A 11 47.33 3.19 2.41
N LYS A 12 47.57 4.10 1.46
CA LYS A 12 47.83 5.53 1.70
C LYS A 12 46.55 6.21 2.20
N SER A 13 46.74 7.11 3.14
CA SER A 13 45.76 7.83 3.97
C SER A 13 44.93 8.92 3.29
N ASP A 14 44.92 9.03 1.96
CA ASP A 14 44.55 10.30 1.31
C ASP A 14 43.25 10.24 0.50
N THR A 15 42.26 9.43 0.92
CA THR A 15 40.97 9.29 0.20
C THR A 15 39.73 9.74 1.00
N TRP A 16 39.91 10.66 1.95
CA TRP A 16 38.81 11.16 2.80
C TRP A 16 38.30 12.57 2.49
N LEU A 17 38.64 13.16 1.35
CA LEU A 17 38.19 14.51 0.97
C LEU A 17 37.85 14.59 -0.52
N ALA A 18 36.78 13.90 -0.93
CA ALA A 18 36.10 14.13 -2.21
C ALA A 18 34.63 13.68 -2.14
N LEU A 19 33.88 14.21 -1.18
CA LEU A 19 32.42 14.11 -1.11
C LEU A 19 31.83 15.52 -0.99
N SER A 20 31.89 16.27 -2.08
CA SER A 20 31.11 17.50 -2.23
C SER A 20 30.97 17.85 -3.71
N GLN A 21 30.07 17.15 -4.41
CA GLN A 21 29.18 17.67 -5.47
C GLN A 21 28.38 16.51 -6.10
N PRO A 22 27.06 16.65 -6.35
CA PRO A 22 26.25 15.61 -6.97
C PRO A 22 26.39 15.69 -8.49
N ALA A 23 27.41 15.02 -9.04
CA ALA A 23 27.35 14.63 -10.44
C ALA A 23 26.27 13.56 -10.58
N ALA A 24 25.36 13.72 -11.53
CA ALA A 24 24.29 12.79 -11.84
C ALA A 24 24.85 11.40 -12.14
N VAL A 25 24.93 10.55 -11.12
CA VAL A 25 25.11 9.12 -11.29
C VAL A 25 23.75 8.60 -11.74
N GLU A 26 23.57 8.39 -13.04
CA GLU A 26 22.63 7.38 -13.51
C GLU A 26 23.09 6.06 -12.90
N ILE A 27 22.52 5.71 -11.76
CA ILE A 27 22.74 4.41 -11.13
C ILE A 27 22.15 3.40 -12.13
N TYR A 28 23.04 2.74 -12.86
CA TYR A 28 22.74 1.55 -13.63
C TYR A 28 22.32 0.46 -12.64
N ALA A 29 21.04 0.48 -12.26
CA ALA A 29 20.44 -0.69 -11.67
C ALA A 29 20.52 -1.80 -12.73
N PRO A 30 20.96 -3.03 -12.41
CA PRO A 30 20.90 -4.13 -13.34
C PRO A 30 19.45 -4.54 -13.63
N GLU A 31 19.17 -4.92 -14.87
CA GLU A 31 17.85 -5.42 -15.28
C GLU A 31 17.41 -6.57 -14.36
N GLY A 32 16.19 -6.50 -13.83
CA GLY A 32 15.66 -7.49 -12.88
C GLY A 32 15.68 -7.07 -11.40
N THR A 33 16.28 -5.92 -11.07
CA THR A 33 16.18 -5.33 -9.72
C THR A 33 14.78 -4.73 -9.44
N GLY A 34 14.46 -4.49 -8.16
CA GLY A 34 13.18 -3.90 -7.72
C GLY A 34 12.82 -2.62 -8.48
N TYR A 35 13.82 -1.79 -8.78
CA TYR A 35 13.69 -0.56 -9.56
C TYR A 35 13.06 -0.77 -10.96
N PHE A 36 13.47 -1.80 -11.72
CA PHE A 36 12.87 -2.05 -13.05
C PHE A 36 11.42 -2.50 -12.95
N LYS A 37 11.11 -3.29 -11.91
CA LYS A 37 9.73 -3.71 -11.66
C LYS A 37 8.85 -2.50 -11.32
N ALA A 38 9.33 -1.62 -10.45
CA ALA A 38 8.63 -0.39 -10.09
C ALA A 38 8.47 0.57 -11.29
N LYS A 39 9.51 0.74 -12.12
CA LYS A 39 9.44 1.54 -13.35
C LYS A 39 8.45 0.96 -14.37
N LYS A 40 8.47 -0.35 -14.59
CA LYS A 40 7.53 -1.04 -15.49
C LYS A 40 6.09 -0.88 -15.01
N GLU A 41 5.85 -1.04 -13.71
CA GLU A 41 4.53 -0.83 -13.12
C GLU A 41 4.11 0.65 -13.20
N ASN A 42 5.02 1.60 -13.00
CA ASN A 42 4.72 3.03 -13.15
C ASN A 42 4.31 3.37 -14.59
N ASN A 43 5.00 2.82 -15.59
CA ASN A 43 4.62 2.98 -17.00
C ASN A 43 3.22 2.41 -17.28
N ARG A 44 2.91 1.24 -16.72
CA ARG A 44 1.57 0.63 -16.84
C ARG A 44 0.48 1.53 -16.24
N ARG A 45 0.75 2.15 -15.08
CA ARG A 45 -0.16 3.10 -14.43
C ARG A 45 -0.37 4.35 -15.27
N ILE A 46 0.71 4.93 -15.80
CA ILE A 46 0.67 6.07 -16.73
C ILE A 46 -0.21 5.75 -17.94
N THR A 47 0.03 4.63 -18.62
CA THR A 47 -0.76 4.24 -19.80
C THR A 47 -2.24 4.09 -19.47
N ALA A 48 -2.57 3.46 -18.35
CA ALA A 48 -3.97 3.30 -17.93
C ALA A 48 -4.68 4.63 -17.68
N LEU A 49 -4.00 5.62 -17.09
CA LEU A 49 -4.52 6.97 -16.89
C LEU A 49 -4.70 7.73 -18.22
N GLU A 50 -3.69 7.67 -19.10
CA GLU A 50 -3.73 8.32 -20.41
C GLU A 50 -4.84 7.78 -21.30
N ASP A 51 -5.09 6.48 -21.28
CA ASP A 51 -6.13 5.86 -22.09
C ASP A 51 -7.52 6.32 -21.66
N VAL A 52 -7.77 6.46 -20.34
CA VAL A 52 -9.03 7.03 -19.83
C VAL A 52 -9.16 8.50 -20.18
N SER A 53 -8.11 9.30 -19.97
CA SER A 53 -8.11 10.74 -20.32
C SER A 53 -8.43 10.96 -21.80
N LYS A 54 -7.80 10.18 -22.71
CA LYS A 54 -8.10 10.23 -24.15
C LYS A 54 -9.57 9.92 -24.45
N LEU A 55 -10.14 8.91 -23.80
CA LEU A 55 -11.56 8.55 -23.99
C LEU A 55 -12.50 9.67 -23.53
N ILE A 56 -12.20 10.32 -22.39
CA ILE A 56 -12.96 11.46 -21.87
C ILE A 56 -12.89 12.63 -22.86
N VAL A 57 -11.69 12.98 -23.32
CA VAL A 57 -11.49 14.05 -24.31
C VAL A 57 -12.25 13.77 -25.60
N LEU A 58 -12.14 12.56 -26.15
CA LEU A 58 -12.86 12.16 -27.37
C LEU A 58 -14.37 12.22 -27.18
N SER A 59 -14.88 11.79 -26.03
CA SER A 59 -16.31 11.89 -25.70
C SER A 59 -16.78 13.34 -25.67
N LYS A 60 -15.99 14.25 -25.09
CA LYS A 60 -16.33 15.68 -25.05
C LYS A 60 -16.32 16.32 -26.43
N ILE A 61 -15.31 16.01 -27.26
CA ILE A 61 -15.23 16.45 -28.66
C ILE A 61 -16.48 16.00 -29.43
N ASN A 62 -16.83 14.72 -29.32
CA ASN A 62 -18.00 14.15 -30.02
C ASN A 62 -19.32 14.75 -29.53
N SER A 63 -19.39 15.17 -28.27
CA SER A 63 -20.57 15.82 -27.70
C SER A 63 -20.69 17.33 -27.99
N GLY A 64 -19.69 17.94 -28.63
CA GLY A 64 -19.64 19.39 -28.86
C GLY A 64 -19.32 20.23 -27.62
N ASN A 65 -19.07 19.61 -26.46
CA ASN A 65 -18.77 20.27 -25.19
C ASN A 65 -17.26 20.30 -24.88
N PHE A 66 -16.43 20.40 -25.92
CA PHE A 66 -14.98 20.42 -25.73
C PHE A 66 -14.49 21.86 -25.48
N ASP A 67 -13.71 22.02 -24.43
CA ASP A 67 -12.90 23.20 -24.14
C ASP A 67 -11.43 22.80 -23.93
N ARG A 68 -10.51 23.76 -23.91
CA ARG A 68 -9.08 23.46 -23.68
C ARG A 68 -8.82 22.90 -22.28
N GLU A 69 -9.65 23.24 -21.30
CA GLU A 69 -9.54 22.74 -19.92
C GLU A 69 -9.79 21.22 -19.85
N SER A 70 -10.57 20.68 -20.79
CA SER A 70 -10.82 19.26 -20.93
C SER A 70 -9.58 18.42 -21.22
N LEU A 71 -8.46 19.01 -21.63
CA LEU A 71 -7.17 18.33 -21.76
C LEU A 71 -6.48 18.07 -20.41
N TYR A 72 -6.99 18.68 -19.34
CA TYR A 72 -6.45 18.60 -17.98
C TYR A 72 -7.44 17.94 -17.03
N ASP A 73 -8.09 16.86 -17.47
CA ASP A 73 -8.83 16.01 -16.55
C ASP A 73 -7.89 15.37 -15.50
N ASP A 74 -8.46 14.95 -14.38
CA ASP A 74 -7.70 14.40 -13.24
C ASP A 74 -6.79 13.24 -13.64
N TYR A 75 -7.20 12.39 -14.59
CA TYR A 75 -6.38 11.26 -15.05
C TYR A 75 -5.17 11.75 -15.85
N GLY A 76 -5.38 12.71 -16.75
CA GLY A 76 -4.32 13.33 -17.55
C GLY A 76 -3.29 14.07 -16.69
N LEU A 77 -3.74 14.83 -15.68
CA LEU A 77 -2.87 15.52 -14.73
C LEU A 77 -2.02 14.52 -13.92
N LEU A 78 -2.65 13.50 -13.35
CA LEU A 78 -1.94 12.47 -12.59
C LEU A 78 -0.91 11.74 -13.48
N ALA A 79 -1.26 11.41 -14.73
CA ALA A 79 -0.33 10.77 -15.65
C ALA A 79 0.93 11.62 -15.91
N GLN A 80 0.77 12.95 -16.05
CA GLN A 80 1.91 13.87 -16.21
C GLN A 80 2.79 13.92 -14.97
N GLU A 81 2.20 13.91 -13.78
CA GLU A 81 2.94 13.86 -12.52
C GLU A 81 3.72 12.55 -12.36
N LEU A 82 3.08 11.41 -12.67
CA LEU A 82 3.76 10.11 -12.62
C LEU A 82 4.92 10.01 -13.62
N LYS A 83 4.81 10.67 -14.78
CA LYS A 83 5.89 10.77 -15.78
C LYS A 83 7.04 11.65 -15.35
N SER A 84 6.80 12.67 -14.52
CA SER A 84 7.85 13.58 -14.05
C SER A 84 8.66 12.99 -12.89
N CYS A 85 8.13 11.98 -12.20
CA CYS A 85 8.80 11.31 -11.09
C CYS A 85 10.18 10.75 -11.50
N ARG A 86 11.21 11.04 -10.70
CA ARG A 86 12.58 10.53 -10.84
C ARG A 86 13.04 9.97 -9.50
N TYR A 87 14.01 9.06 -9.51
CA TYR A 87 14.57 8.48 -8.29
C TYR A 87 15.16 9.55 -7.34
N ASN A 88 15.84 10.57 -7.89
CA ASN A 88 16.43 11.67 -7.10
C ASN A 88 15.48 12.86 -6.90
N SER A 89 14.26 12.79 -7.43
CA SER A 89 13.24 13.84 -7.34
C SER A 89 11.87 13.17 -7.39
N GLU A 90 11.52 12.56 -6.27
CA GLU A 90 10.29 11.78 -6.14
C GLU A 90 9.07 12.69 -6.15
N CYS A 91 8.02 12.31 -6.89
CA CYS A 91 6.76 13.06 -6.93
C CYS A 91 6.01 13.05 -5.59
N LYS A 92 6.34 12.12 -4.68
CA LYS A 92 5.63 11.88 -3.41
C LYS A 92 4.15 11.54 -3.56
N ASN A 93 3.72 11.13 -4.74
CA ASN A 93 2.35 10.76 -5.04
C ASN A 93 2.09 9.27 -4.71
N GLY A 94 1.04 8.97 -3.95
CA GLY A 94 0.68 7.61 -3.55
C GLY A 94 0.32 6.68 -4.71
N ALA A 95 -0.04 7.23 -5.86
CA ALA A 95 -0.29 6.48 -7.10
C ALA A 95 1.01 6.12 -7.85
N CYS A 96 2.17 6.69 -7.49
CA CYS A 96 3.43 6.41 -8.17
C CYS A 96 4.05 5.11 -7.66
N ALA A 97 4.25 4.15 -8.57
CA ALA A 97 4.83 2.86 -8.21
C ALA A 97 6.30 2.97 -7.77
N GLN A 98 7.06 3.91 -8.35
CA GLN A 98 8.46 4.13 -7.98
C GLN A 98 8.58 4.72 -6.58
N TYR A 99 7.77 5.75 -6.28
CA TYR A 99 7.74 6.36 -4.95
C TYR A 99 7.32 5.35 -3.87
N ILE A 100 6.25 4.60 -4.13
CA ILE A 100 5.74 3.60 -3.20
C ILE A 100 6.77 2.49 -2.94
N ASP A 101 7.55 2.08 -3.95
CA ASP A 101 8.61 1.08 -3.75
C ASP A 101 9.71 1.61 -2.83
N THR A 102 10.19 2.85 -3.03
CA THR A 102 11.17 3.49 -2.14
C THR A 102 10.61 3.60 -0.72
N TYR A 103 9.39 4.12 -0.57
CA TYR A 103 8.73 4.29 0.72
C TYR A 103 8.55 2.96 1.45
N HIS A 104 8.11 1.92 0.74
CA HIS A 104 7.96 0.58 1.27
C HIS A 104 9.30 0.02 1.77
N CYS A 105 10.39 0.19 1.01
CA CYS A 105 11.72 -0.24 1.44
C CYS A 105 12.17 0.47 2.74
N GLN A 106 11.93 1.77 2.85
CA GLN A 106 12.23 2.55 4.05
C GLN A 106 11.44 2.05 5.26
N MET A 107 10.13 1.80 5.08
CA MET A 107 9.28 1.24 6.12
C MET A 107 9.75 -0.17 6.54
N MET A 108 10.05 -1.04 5.58
CA MET A 108 10.54 -2.39 5.89
C MET A 108 11.79 -2.33 6.77
N ALA A 109 12.75 -1.47 6.43
CA ALA A 109 13.97 -1.29 7.22
C ALA A 109 13.68 -0.83 8.65
N GLN A 110 12.76 0.12 8.83
CA GLN A 110 12.32 0.59 10.15
C GLN A 110 11.67 -0.53 10.96
N TYR A 111 10.71 -1.25 10.39
CA TYR A 111 9.99 -2.32 11.09
C TYR A 111 10.89 -3.50 11.43
N ILE A 112 11.78 -3.92 10.51
CA ILE A 112 12.77 -4.94 10.81
C ILE A 112 13.59 -4.52 12.03
N SER A 113 14.11 -3.29 12.03
CA SER A 113 14.93 -2.78 13.15
C SER A 113 14.18 -2.81 14.49
N LEU A 114 12.88 -2.48 14.51
CA LEU A 114 12.04 -2.54 15.70
C LEU A 114 11.76 -3.96 16.18
N LEU A 115 11.67 -4.93 15.26
CA LEU A 115 11.29 -6.32 15.57
C LEU A 115 12.48 -7.22 15.89
N LEU A 116 13.68 -6.86 15.43
CA LEU A 116 14.94 -7.60 15.60
C LEU A 116 15.26 -8.02 17.06
N PRO A 117 14.91 -7.26 18.11
CA PRO A 117 15.12 -7.72 19.49
C PRO A 117 14.35 -9.01 19.85
N GLY A 118 13.28 -9.34 19.13
CA GLY A 118 12.47 -10.55 19.34
C GLY A 118 12.79 -11.67 18.35
N LYS A 119 12.06 -12.80 18.45
CA LYS A 119 12.12 -13.87 17.44
C LYS A 119 10.93 -13.74 16.49
N PRO A 120 11.04 -14.13 15.20
CA PRO A 120 9.91 -14.05 14.25
C PRO A 120 8.64 -14.74 14.76
N LYS A 121 8.83 -15.85 15.49
CA LYS A 121 7.75 -16.64 16.10
C LYS A 121 6.96 -15.90 17.18
N ASP A 122 7.47 -14.78 17.70
CA ASP A 122 6.82 -13.97 18.74
C ASP A 122 5.82 -12.97 18.12
N TYR A 123 5.81 -12.85 16.79
CA TYR A 123 4.96 -11.94 16.05
C TYR A 123 4.01 -12.66 15.09
N GLN A 124 2.94 -11.97 14.73
CA GLN A 124 1.93 -12.43 13.79
C GLN A 124 1.45 -11.26 12.93
N VAL A 125 0.92 -11.57 11.75
CA VAL A 125 0.20 -10.60 10.93
C VAL A 125 -1.29 -10.82 11.11
N ILE A 126 -2.00 -9.75 11.42
CA ILE A 126 -3.46 -9.72 11.54
C ILE A 126 -3.98 -8.85 10.40
N THR A 127 -4.93 -9.38 9.63
CA THR A 127 -5.65 -8.61 8.61
C THR A 127 -7.05 -8.33 9.11
N LEU A 128 -7.43 -7.05 9.15
CA LEU A 128 -8.78 -6.57 9.43
C LEU A 128 -9.44 -6.23 8.09
N CYS A 129 -10.58 -6.87 7.82
CA CYS A 129 -11.38 -6.65 6.61
C CYS A 129 -12.63 -5.85 6.97
N PHE A 130 -12.75 -4.62 6.46
CA PHE A 130 -13.86 -3.72 6.76
C PHE A 130 -15.02 -3.97 5.77
N SER A 131 -15.80 -5.01 6.06
CA SER A 131 -16.90 -5.52 5.24
C SER A 131 -18.18 -4.68 5.28
N GLN A 132 -18.37 -3.86 6.31
CA GLN A 132 -19.55 -3.00 6.43
C GLN A 132 -19.46 -1.79 5.48
N GLU A 133 -18.25 -1.42 5.09
CA GLU A 133 -17.95 -0.28 4.23
C GLU A 133 -17.36 -0.77 2.90
N VAL A 134 -18.25 -1.31 2.08
CA VAL A 134 -17.91 -1.66 0.70
C VAL A 134 -18.28 -0.54 -0.24
N TYR A 135 -17.39 -0.22 -1.16
CA TYR A 135 -17.54 0.90 -2.08
C TYR A 135 -17.74 0.40 -3.51
N SER A 136 -18.65 1.00 -4.26
CA SER A 136 -18.76 0.74 -5.70
C SER A 136 -17.59 1.40 -6.44
N ASP A 137 -17.29 0.92 -7.65
CA ASP A 137 -16.26 1.55 -8.48
C ASP A 137 -16.62 3.01 -8.82
N ARG A 138 -17.93 3.27 -9.03
CA ARG A 138 -18.47 4.61 -9.19
C ARG A 138 -18.22 5.50 -7.98
N TRP A 139 -18.29 4.97 -6.76
CA TRP A 139 -17.99 5.76 -5.57
C TRP A 139 -16.52 6.18 -5.53
N LEU A 140 -15.58 5.33 -5.96
CA LEU A 140 -14.17 5.74 -6.08
C LEU A 140 -14.00 6.86 -7.10
N GLN A 141 -14.74 6.82 -8.20
CA GLN A 141 -14.72 7.89 -9.20
C GLN A 141 -15.30 9.22 -8.65
N ASP A 142 -16.50 9.17 -8.09
CA ASP A 142 -17.28 10.35 -7.67
C ASP A 142 -16.79 10.92 -6.32
N SER A 143 -16.04 10.16 -5.54
CA SER A 143 -15.67 10.50 -4.15
C SER A 143 -14.27 10.02 -3.75
N LYS A 144 -13.32 9.97 -4.70
CA LYS A 144 -11.92 9.55 -4.48
C LYS A 144 -11.26 10.10 -3.21
N TYR A 145 -11.47 11.39 -2.92
CA TYR A 145 -10.89 12.06 -1.74
C TYR A 145 -11.43 11.54 -0.40
N LYS A 146 -12.61 10.89 -0.38
CA LYS A 146 -13.23 10.35 0.85
C LYS A 146 -12.55 9.09 1.35
N VAL A 147 -11.75 8.39 0.54
CA VAL A 147 -11.00 7.20 0.99
C VAL A 147 -10.06 7.58 2.14
N SER A 148 -9.36 8.71 2.01
CA SER A 148 -8.44 9.21 3.04
C SER A 148 -9.16 9.51 4.35
N ALA A 149 -10.34 10.15 4.29
CA ALA A 149 -11.17 10.42 5.46
C ALA A 149 -11.65 9.14 6.15
N CYS A 150 -12.13 8.16 5.38
CA CYS A 150 -12.53 6.86 5.91
C CYS A 150 -11.37 6.16 6.62
N ILE A 151 -10.18 6.13 6.01
CA ILE A 151 -8.98 5.55 6.65
C ILE A 151 -8.67 6.26 7.96
N GLY A 152 -8.68 7.60 7.98
CA GLY A 152 -8.43 8.39 9.18
C GLY A 152 -9.41 8.10 10.32
N GLU A 153 -10.70 8.00 10.02
CA GLU A 153 -11.74 7.64 10.99
C GLU A 153 -11.51 6.23 11.57
N ARG A 154 -11.23 5.25 10.70
CA ARG A 154 -10.99 3.86 11.12
C ARG A 154 -9.70 3.71 11.91
N GLU A 155 -8.67 4.44 11.54
CA GLU A 155 -7.43 4.54 12.29
C GLU A 155 -7.67 5.08 13.71
N GLN A 156 -8.40 6.19 13.85
CA GLN A 156 -8.70 6.78 15.14
C GLN A 156 -9.50 5.81 16.04
N LEU A 157 -10.52 5.16 15.48
CA LEU A 157 -11.32 4.18 16.19
C LEU A 157 -10.48 2.97 16.63
N LEU A 158 -9.64 2.45 15.74
CA LEU A 158 -8.79 1.31 16.07
C LEU A 158 -7.77 1.68 17.14
N ARG A 159 -7.11 2.85 17.05
CA ARG A 159 -6.22 3.37 18.09
C ARG A 159 -6.90 3.40 19.46
N ASN A 160 -8.13 3.93 19.52
CA ASN A 160 -8.91 3.96 20.75
C ASN A 160 -9.16 2.55 21.31
N VAL A 161 -9.48 1.58 20.45
CA VAL A 161 -9.64 0.18 20.86
C VAL A 161 -8.35 -0.41 21.42
N LEU A 162 -7.20 -0.18 20.77
CA LEU A 162 -5.90 -0.66 21.23
C LEU A 162 -5.55 -0.08 22.61
N ILE A 163 -5.73 1.23 22.79
CA ILE A 163 -5.42 1.95 24.04
C ILE A 163 -6.36 1.51 25.17
N HIS A 164 -7.67 1.53 24.92
CA HIS A 164 -8.67 1.22 25.94
C HIS A 164 -8.53 -0.22 26.46
N ASN A 165 -8.17 -1.16 25.60
CA ASN A 165 -7.96 -2.56 25.96
C ASN A 165 -6.51 -2.86 26.40
N LYS A 166 -5.63 -1.84 26.48
CA LYS A 166 -4.21 -1.97 26.85
C LYS A 166 -3.50 -3.07 26.06
N LEU A 167 -3.77 -3.15 24.75
CA LEU A 167 -3.19 -4.18 23.91
C LEU A 167 -1.69 -3.94 23.72
N PRO A 168 -0.86 -4.99 23.75
CA PRO A 168 0.58 -4.85 23.73
C PRO A 168 1.09 -4.37 22.37
N MET A 169 2.03 -3.42 22.43
CA MET A 169 2.73 -2.84 21.28
C MET A 169 3.96 -3.69 20.89
N PRO A 170 4.51 -3.59 19.66
CA PRO A 170 4.10 -2.70 18.57
C PRO A 170 2.86 -3.20 17.80
N PHE A 171 2.05 -2.25 17.35
CA PHE A 171 1.03 -2.43 16.33
C PHE A 171 1.38 -1.52 15.17
N GLY A 172 1.59 -2.08 14.00
CA GLY A 172 1.95 -1.26 12.86
C GLY A 172 1.80 -2.00 11.55
N GLY A 173 1.45 -1.30 10.50
CA GLY A 173 0.90 -1.94 9.33
C GLY A 173 0.55 -0.99 8.20
N VAL A 174 -0.16 -1.54 7.22
CA VAL A 174 -0.51 -0.83 6.00
C VAL A 174 -1.97 -1.04 5.62
N TRP A 175 -2.61 0.07 5.23
CA TRP A 175 -3.93 0.11 4.62
C TRP A 175 -3.85 -0.28 3.14
N SER A 176 -4.79 -1.09 2.68
CA SER A 176 -4.92 -1.50 1.28
C SER A 176 -6.40 -1.68 0.93
N MET A 177 -6.71 -1.71 -0.37
CA MET A 177 -8.05 -2.08 -0.82
C MET A 177 -8.01 -3.30 -1.74
N GLU A 178 -9.04 -4.12 -1.65
CA GLU A 178 -9.28 -5.23 -2.58
C GLU A 178 -10.55 -4.96 -3.38
N TYR A 179 -10.45 -5.04 -4.71
CA TYR A 179 -11.59 -5.00 -5.60
C TYR A 179 -12.13 -6.42 -5.81
N HIS A 180 -13.21 -6.74 -5.11
CA HIS A 180 -13.89 -8.02 -5.21
C HIS A 180 -14.73 -8.05 -6.48
N THR A 181 -14.45 -9.00 -7.36
CA THR A 181 -15.18 -9.17 -8.63
C THR A 181 -16.02 -10.43 -8.62
N PHE A 182 -17.27 -10.32 -9.05
CA PHE A 182 -18.23 -11.42 -9.12
C PHE A 182 -18.74 -11.55 -10.55
N LYS A 183 -19.06 -12.79 -10.97
CA LYS A 183 -19.75 -13.00 -12.25
C LYS A 183 -21.25 -12.74 -12.15
N GLN A 184 -21.83 -13.02 -10.98
CA GLN A 184 -23.19 -12.77 -10.46
C GLN A 184 -23.28 -13.57 -9.14
N PRO A 185 -24.20 -13.28 -8.19
CA PRO A 185 -25.27 -12.27 -8.20
C PRO A 185 -24.90 -10.93 -7.52
N LEU A 186 -23.71 -10.79 -6.93
CA LEU A 186 -23.28 -9.57 -6.26
C LEU A 186 -22.65 -8.59 -7.25
N ASP A 187 -22.83 -7.28 -7.01
CA ASP A 187 -22.02 -6.29 -7.70
C ASP A 187 -20.59 -6.34 -7.19
N ASN A 188 -19.67 -5.95 -8.05
CA ASN A 188 -18.29 -5.75 -7.66
C ASN A 188 -18.19 -4.62 -6.64
N TYR A 189 -17.25 -4.75 -5.71
CA TYR A 189 -17.03 -3.72 -4.70
C TYR A 189 -15.58 -3.69 -4.23
N TRP A 190 -15.18 -2.52 -3.76
CA TRP A 190 -13.93 -2.28 -3.08
C TRP A 190 -14.11 -2.48 -1.57
N GLN A 191 -13.24 -3.27 -0.97
CA GLN A 191 -13.18 -3.51 0.47
C GLN A 191 -11.89 -2.91 1.03
N LEU A 192 -12.02 -2.10 2.08
CA LEU A 192 -10.88 -1.59 2.83
C LEU A 192 -10.30 -2.71 3.72
N LYS A 193 -8.98 -2.79 3.76
CA LYS A 193 -8.23 -3.72 4.60
C LYS A 193 -7.10 -3.02 5.34
N LEU A 194 -6.83 -3.49 6.54
CA LEU A 194 -5.63 -3.13 7.30
C LEU A 194 -4.86 -4.40 7.65
N ARG A 195 -3.60 -4.48 7.24
CA ARG A 195 -2.68 -5.55 7.66
C ARG A 195 -1.73 -4.99 8.71
N VAL A 196 -1.72 -5.56 9.91
CA VAL A 196 -0.83 -5.14 11.00
C VAL A 196 0.06 -6.27 11.47
N ILE A 197 1.30 -5.92 11.77
CA ILE A 197 2.20 -6.70 12.60
C ILE A 197 1.81 -6.46 14.05
N SER A 198 1.76 -7.54 14.83
CA SER A 198 1.45 -7.51 16.25
C SER A 198 2.16 -8.65 16.97
N SER A 199 2.38 -8.50 18.27
CA SER A 199 2.88 -9.59 19.12
C SER A 199 1.84 -10.72 19.23
N LYS A 200 2.29 -11.94 19.54
CA LYS A 200 1.42 -13.09 19.82
C LYS A 200 0.89 -13.04 21.24
N ASP A 201 0.07 -12.05 21.53
CA ASP A 201 -0.68 -12.00 22.79
C ASP A 201 -2.07 -12.65 22.63
N LYS A 202 -2.50 -13.37 23.68
CA LYS A 202 -3.78 -14.10 23.68
C LYS A 202 -5.00 -13.17 23.69
N LEU A 203 -4.85 -11.91 24.11
CA LEU A 203 -5.91 -10.92 24.21
C LEU A 203 -6.18 -10.19 22.88
N ILE A 204 -5.17 -10.06 22.02
CA ILE A 204 -5.27 -9.23 20.81
C ILE A 204 -6.37 -9.74 19.86
N LEU A 205 -6.31 -11.01 19.46
CA LEU A 205 -7.25 -11.55 18.48
C LEU A 205 -8.72 -11.54 18.97
N PRO A 206 -9.03 -11.96 20.22
CA PRO A 206 -10.38 -11.82 20.76
C PRO A 206 -10.89 -10.38 20.75
N LYS A 207 -10.06 -9.40 21.14
CA LYS A 207 -10.47 -7.99 21.20
C LYS A 207 -10.69 -7.38 19.82
N LEU A 208 -9.84 -7.69 18.85
CA LEU A 208 -10.04 -7.26 17.48
C LEU A 208 -11.28 -7.90 16.86
N ARG A 209 -11.52 -9.20 17.09
CA ARG A 209 -12.75 -9.87 16.64
C ARG A 209 -14.00 -9.26 17.26
N GLU A 210 -13.96 -8.96 18.55
CA GLU A 210 -15.04 -8.28 19.26
C GLU A 210 -15.34 -6.91 18.64
N TYR A 211 -14.32 -6.10 18.38
CA TYR A 211 -14.44 -4.81 17.69
C TYR A 211 -15.05 -4.96 16.30
N MET A 212 -14.52 -5.87 15.47
CA MET A 212 -15.02 -6.09 14.11
C MET A 212 -16.47 -6.59 14.08
N ARG A 213 -16.87 -7.43 15.04
CA ARG A 213 -18.26 -7.90 15.18
C ARG A 213 -19.20 -6.77 15.62
N ARG A 214 -18.81 -5.96 16.60
CA ARG A 214 -19.62 -4.81 17.06
C ARG A 214 -19.89 -3.80 15.94
N THR A 215 -18.95 -3.69 15.00
CA THR A 215 -19.05 -2.83 13.81
C THR A 215 -19.64 -3.54 12.59
N LYS A 216 -20.20 -4.75 12.77
CA LYS A 216 -20.86 -5.55 11.72
C LYS A 216 -19.97 -5.87 10.51
N ASN A 217 -18.65 -6.00 10.72
CA ASN A 217 -17.70 -6.30 9.64
C ASN A 217 -17.57 -7.81 9.33
N ASP A 218 -18.33 -8.67 10.01
CA ASP A 218 -18.46 -10.10 9.76
C ASP A 218 -19.48 -10.44 8.66
N VAL A 219 -20.22 -9.44 8.17
CA VAL A 219 -21.23 -9.60 7.12
C VAL A 219 -21.04 -8.50 6.07
N ILE A 220 -21.30 -8.82 4.80
CA ILE A 220 -21.37 -7.88 3.67
C ILE A 220 -22.82 -7.79 3.22
N ARG A 221 -23.33 -6.55 3.06
CA ARG A 221 -24.71 -6.26 2.62
C ARG A 221 -25.76 -7.08 3.38
N GLU A 222 -25.55 -7.27 4.68
CA GLU A 222 -26.44 -7.97 5.63
C GLU A 222 -26.73 -9.46 5.37
N CYS A 223 -26.30 -10.01 4.22
CA CYS A 223 -26.64 -11.37 3.80
C CYS A 223 -25.45 -12.29 3.59
N PHE A 224 -24.23 -11.76 3.37
CA PHE A 224 -23.08 -12.56 2.97
C PHE A 224 -22.03 -12.61 4.06
N SER A 225 -21.74 -13.80 4.58
CA SER A 225 -20.73 -13.95 5.62
C SER A 225 -19.31 -13.73 5.06
N CYS A 226 -18.50 -12.95 5.79
CA CYS A 226 -17.11 -12.70 5.44
C CYS A 226 -16.21 -12.79 6.69
N GLN A 227 -14.99 -13.30 6.50
CA GLN A 227 -14.01 -13.33 7.57
C GLN A 227 -13.44 -11.92 7.82
N ALA A 228 -13.89 -11.29 8.91
CA ALA A 228 -13.48 -9.94 9.28
C ALA A 228 -12.04 -9.86 9.83
N VAL A 229 -11.54 -10.94 10.44
CA VAL A 229 -10.19 -11.01 11.03
C VAL A 229 -9.48 -12.28 10.55
N GLU A 230 -8.36 -12.10 9.87
CA GLU A 230 -7.48 -13.18 9.40
C GLU A 230 -6.15 -13.12 10.15
N LYS A 231 -5.61 -14.28 10.54
CA LYS A 231 -4.33 -14.42 11.23
C LYS A 231 -3.37 -15.20 10.35
N LYS A 232 -2.15 -14.67 10.17
CA LYS A 232 -1.07 -15.37 9.47
C LYS A 232 0.22 -15.32 10.28
N THR A 233 0.96 -16.42 10.25
CA THR A 233 2.27 -16.55 10.91
C THR A 233 3.34 -16.88 9.88
N PHE A 234 4.56 -16.43 10.12
CA PHE A 234 5.69 -16.59 9.23
C PHE A 234 6.89 -17.15 10.00
N SER A 235 7.76 -17.86 9.30
CA SER A 235 9.00 -18.43 9.84
C SER A 235 10.11 -17.40 10.01
N ASP A 236 10.11 -16.35 9.20
CA ASP A 236 11.16 -15.34 9.13
C ASP A 236 10.58 -13.91 9.10
N PHE A 237 11.38 -12.94 9.52
CA PHE A 237 10.98 -11.54 9.59
C PHE A 237 10.74 -10.91 8.21
N MET A 238 11.51 -11.29 7.19
CA MET A 238 11.37 -10.71 5.87
C MET A 238 10.00 -11.03 5.28
N SER A 239 9.58 -12.29 5.31
CA SER A 239 8.25 -12.72 4.86
C SER A 239 7.14 -12.06 5.67
N LEU A 240 7.31 -11.94 6.98
CA LEU A 240 6.35 -11.29 7.88
C LEU A 240 6.15 -9.82 7.51
N VAL A 241 7.24 -9.07 7.41
CA VAL A 241 7.23 -7.63 7.15
C VAL A 241 6.78 -7.35 5.72
N THR A 242 7.28 -8.09 4.73
CA THR A 242 6.87 -7.95 3.32
C THR A 242 5.36 -8.16 3.16
N TYR A 243 4.80 -9.16 3.86
CA TYR A 243 3.36 -9.42 3.76
C TYR A 243 2.51 -8.36 4.46
N ALA A 244 2.95 -7.89 5.64
CA ALA A 244 2.19 -6.94 6.44
C ALA A 244 2.25 -5.50 5.89
N LEU A 245 3.36 -5.13 5.24
CA LEU A 245 3.59 -3.78 4.75
C LEU A 245 3.32 -3.62 3.25
N ASP A 246 2.79 -4.64 2.57
CA ASP A 246 2.41 -4.55 1.15
C ASP A 246 1.22 -3.58 0.95
N PRO A 247 1.44 -2.40 0.33
CA PRO A 247 0.41 -1.38 0.11
C PRO A 247 -0.41 -1.64 -1.15
N THR A 248 -0.14 -2.73 -1.87
CA THR A 248 -0.69 -2.96 -3.20
C THR A 248 -2.18 -3.22 -3.14
N TRP A 249 -2.94 -2.44 -3.90
CA TRP A 249 -4.35 -2.69 -4.16
C TRP A 249 -4.50 -3.79 -5.21
N ARG A 250 -5.42 -4.72 -4.98
CA ARG A 250 -5.53 -5.95 -5.78
C ARG A 250 -6.96 -6.20 -6.19
N GLU A 251 -7.13 -6.92 -7.27
CA GLU A 251 -8.42 -7.47 -7.68
C GLU A 251 -8.52 -8.91 -7.17
N VAL A 252 -9.67 -9.30 -6.65
CA VAL A 252 -9.90 -10.65 -6.10
C VAL A 252 -11.15 -11.23 -6.75
N PRO A 253 -11.02 -12.21 -7.65
CA PRO A 253 -12.19 -12.89 -8.20
C PRO A 253 -12.88 -13.67 -7.09
N CYS A 254 -14.18 -13.50 -6.96
CA CYS A 254 -14.99 -14.08 -5.91
C CYS A 254 -16.16 -14.87 -6.50
N SER A 255 -16.57 -15.89 -5.76
CA SER A 255 -17.81 -16.63 -5.98
C SER A 255 -18.59 -16.74 -4.67
N ILE A 256 -19.86 -17.13 -4.77
CA ILE A 256 -20.72 -17.37 -3.61
C ILE A 256 -21.05 -18.85 -3.61
N ASN A 257 -20.92 -19.50 -2.45
CA ASN A 257 -21.31 -20.90 -2.29
C ASN A 257 -22.79 -21.02 -1.89
N GLU A 258 -23.25 -22.26 -1.71
CA GLU A 258 -24.63 -22.57 -1.32
C GLU A 258 -25.01 -22.00 0.06
N ASP A 259 -24.03 -21.81 0.96
CA ASP A 259 -24.22 -21.22 2.30
C ASP A 259 -24.17 -19.68 2.33
N LEU A 260 -24.27 -19.01 1.18
CA LEU A 260 -24.12 -17.55 1.04
C LEU A 260 -22.79 -17.01 1.59
N LYS A 261 -21.74 -17.84 1.57
CA LYS A 261 -20.39 -17.47 1.95
C LYS A 261 -19.58 -17.07 0.72
N ILE A 262 -18.84 -15.98 0.86
CA ILE A 262 -17.95 -15.49 -0.20
C ILE A 262 -16.68 -16.34 -0.21
N ILE A 263 -16.43 -17.01 -1.34
CA ILE A 263 -15.19 -17.70 -1.63
C ILE A 263 -14.29 -16.76 -2.42
N LYS A 264 -13.13 -16.42 -1.85
CA LYS A 264 -12.12 -15.56 -2.47
C LYS A 264 -11.14 -16.41 -3.29
N GLY A 265 -10.94 -16.06 -4.55
CA GLY A 265 -9.91 -16.62 -5.40
C GLY A 265 -8.53 -16.01 -5.13
N ILE A 266 -7.58 -16.25 -6.03
CA ILE A 266 -6.21 -15.75 -5.90
C ILE A 266 -6.19 -14.24 -6.23
N PRO A 267 -5.69 -13.38 -5.32
CA PRO A 267 -5.54 -11.95 -5.62
C PRO A 267 -4.62 -11.71 -6.81
N ARG A 268 -5.06 -10.85 -7.73
CA ARG A 268 -4.34 -10.45 -8.95
C ARG A 268 -4.15 -8.94 -9.01
N GLN A 269 -3.32 -8.48 -9.93
CA GLN A 269 -3.20 -7.05 -10.21
C GLN A 269 -4.55 -6.49 -10.69
N LEU A 270 -4.83 -5.22 -10.36
CA LEU A 270 -6.02 -4.52 -10.84
C LEU A 270 -6.09 -4.56 -12.37
N SER A 271 -7.27 -4.81 -12.92
CA SER A 271 -7.46 -4.76 -14.37
C SER A 271 -7.31 -3.35 -14.93
N VAL A 272 -7.17 -3.22 -16.26
CA VAL A 272 -7.12 -1.91 -16.94
C VAL A 272 -8.38 -1.07 -16.71
N HIS A 273 -9.49 -1.70 -16.34
CA HIS A 273 -10.75 -1.02 -16.05
C HIS A 273 -10.80 -0.43 -14.64
N SER A 274 -10.36 -1.18 -13.63
CA SER A 274 -10.41 -0.73 -12.22
C SER A 274 -9.20 0.09 -11.79
N LEU A 275 -8.07 -0.05 -12.50
CA LEU A 275 -6.81 0.61 -12.14
C LEU A 275 -6.89 2.14 -12.14
N PRO A 276 -7.46 2.83 -13.16
CA PRO A 276 -7.45 4.30 -13.19
C PRO A 276 -8.15 4.95 -11.99
N ASN A 277 -9.33 4.46 -11.62
CA ASN A 277 -10.08 4.97 -10.47
C ASN A 277 -9.35 4.71 -9.14
N ALA A 278 -8.67 3.56 -9.03
CA ALA A 278 -7.84 3.27 -7.88
C ALA A 278 -6.64 4.22 -7.77
N LEU A 279 -5.98 4.55 -8.89
CA LEU A 279 -4.86 5.48 -8.91
C LEU A 279 -5.27 6.89 -8.49
N LEU A 280 -6.40 7.38 -9.00
CA LEU A 280 -6.99 8.63 -8.55
C LEU A 280 -7.28 8.62 -7.04
N ALA A 281 -7.81 7.52 -6.49
CA ALA A 281 -8.00 7.43 -5.04
C ALA A 281 -6.68 7.43 -4.26
N GLN A 282 -5.66 6.73 -4.77
CA GLN A 282 -4.33 6.63 -4.15
C GLN A 282 -3.57 7.95 -4.13
N GLU A 283 -3.77 8.82 -5.13
CA GLU A 283 -3.23 10.19 -5.14
C GLU A 283 -3.58 10.95 -3.86
N TYR A 284 -4.85 10.89 -3.41
CA TYR A 284 -5.33 11.61 -2.21
C TYR A 284 -4.96 10.97 -0.87
N LEU A 285 -4.38 9.77 -0.88
CA LEU A 285 -3.84 9.18 0.35
C LEU A 285 -2.51 9.83 0.74
N GLY A 286 -1.78 10.37 -0.23
CA GLY A 286 -0.42 10.84 0.00
C GLY A 286 0.50 9.75 0.60
N PRO A 287 1.68 10.14 1.12
CA PRO A 287 2.69 9.19 1.60
C PRO A 287 2.30 8.42 2.86
N ASN A 288 1.58 9.09 3.77
CA ASN A 288 1.51 8.67 5.17
C ASN A 288 0.21 7.96 5.54
N VAL A 289 -0.87 8.16 4.77
CA VAL A 289 -2.21 7.58 5.07
C VAL A 289 -2.25 6.08 4.76
N ILE A 290 -1.28 5.58 4.00
CA ILE A 290 -1.13 4.15 3.73
C ILE A 290 -0.61 3.41 4.97
N THR A 291 -0.04 4.10 5.95
CA THR A 291 0.57 3.47 7.13
C THR A 291 -0.31 3.60 8.37
N PHE A 292 -0.34 2.53 9.15
CA PHE A 292 -0.91 2.52 10.47
C PHE A 292 0.21 2.34 11.49
N SER A 293 0.16 3.11 12.58
CA SER A 293 1.01 2.89 13.75
C SER A 293 0.19 3.05 15.01
N GLY A 294 0.03 2.01 15.79
CA GLY A 294 -0.59 2.11 17.11
C GLY A 294 0.30 2.80 18.16
N ASP A 295 1.58 3.07 17.85
CA ASP A 295 2.53 3.65 18.81
C ASP A 295 2.46 5.16 18.75
N ILE A 296 1.99 5.76 19.85
CA ILE A 296 1.90 7.22 19.99
C ILE A 296 3.30 7.80 20.34
N SER A 297 4.25 6.98 20.76
CA SER A 297 5.54 7.42 21.32
C SER A 297 6.73 7.33 20.36
N GLY A 298 6.70 6.45 19.35
CA GLY A 298 7.88 6.14 18.53
C GLY A 298 7.94 6.74 17.12
N LEU A 299 6.81 7.19 16.56
CA LEU A 299 6.73 7.67 15.15
C LEU A 299 6.46 9.18 15.02
N LEU A 300 6.36 9.90 16.14
CA LEU A 300 6.18 11.36 16.15
C LEU A 300 7.47 12.16 15.92
N THR A 301 8.63 11.53 15.73
CA THR A 301 9.88 12.23 15.39
C THR A 301 10.01 12.61 13.90
N SER A 302 9.05 12.27 13.04
CA SER A 302 9.03 12.71 11.62
C SER A 302 7.94 13.73 11.27
N ARG A 303 7.10 14.14 12.25
CA ARG A 303 6.17 15.27 12.05
C ARG A 303 6.84 16.58 12.44
N GLY A 304 7.53 17.20 11.47
CA GLY A 304 7.86 18.63 11.52
C GLY A 304 9.34 18.97 11.33
N GLN A 305 9.87 18.79 10.12
CA GLN A 305 10.82 19.73 9.51
C GLN A 305 10.55 19.77 8.00
N ALA A 306 9.65 20.68 7.62
CA ALA A 306 9.62 21.38 6.35
C ALA A 306 9.20 22.81 6.67
#